data_AF-A0A933HGT5-F1
#
_entry.id   AF-A0A933HGT5-F1
#
_cell.length_a   1.000
_cell.length_b   1.000
_cell.length_c   1.000
_cell.angle_alpha   90.00
_cell.angle_beta   90.00
_cell.angle_gamma   90.00
#
_symmetry.space_group_name_H-M   'P 1'
#
loop_
_entity.id
_entity.type
_entity.pdbx_description
1 polymer ?
#
loop_
_entity_poly.entity_id
_entity_poly.type
_entity_poly.pdbx_seq_one_letter_code
_entity_poly.pdbx_strand_id
1 'polypeptide(L)'
;MGKKKAQTTVKEKAKKTPSAKAEKPKRGGEKPVEKPVPAKPGNDELEALRRTVLEAKAKLDNAQAEAKKVEENVRQLVAREKDAYLKVLIPYRDACKKAGVECEFGGGRLANVSERVTFLVEKVDKGIKVAIKGRPETEEVIPFAKLKESVTRASYDYTDRHIGPKEETGNKGGGLSNRLRALLK
;
A
#
# COMPACT_ATOMS: atom_id res chain seq x y z
N MET A 1 26.87 38.50 -4.93
CA MET A 1 25.79 39.52 -4.81
C MET A 1 24.66 39.11 -5.74
N GLY A 2 23.42 39.00 -5.27
CA GLY A 2 22.29 38.73 -6.17
C GLY A 2 21.10 37.98 -5.58
N LYS A 3 20.34 38.69 -4.73
CA LYS A 3 18.89 38.55 -4.48
C LYS A 3 18.32 37.18 -4.06
N LYS A 4 18.21 37.04 -2.73
CA LYS A 4 17.14 36.26 -2.06
C LYS A 4 15.76 36.75 -2.54
N LYS A 5 14.87 35.83 -2.92
CA LYS A 5 13.42 36.09 -2.95
C LYS A 5 12.72 35.22 -1.92
N ALA A 6 11.91 35.89 -1.11
CA ALA A 6 11.14 35.35 -0.01
C ALA A 6 9.78 34.84 -0.48
N GLN A 7 9.33 33.80 0.22
CA GLN A 7 7.98 33.50 0.74
C GLN A 7 6.74 33.89 -0.10
N THR A 8 5.87 32.90 -0.30
CA THR A 8 4.45 33.05 0.08
C THR A 8 3.84 31.67 0.35
N THR A 9 3.48 31.43 1.62
CA THR A 9 2.71 30.28 2.09
C THR A 9 1.23 30.69 2.14
N VAL A 10 0.39 30.04 1.35
CA VAL A 10 -1.06 30.23 1.42
C VAL A 10 -1.61 29.29 2.50
N LYS A 11 -1.95 29.85 3.66
CA LYS A 11 -2.73 29.19 4.71
C LYS A 11 -4.21 29.27 4.35
N GLU A 12 -4.79 28.17 3.90
CA GLU A 12 -6.23 28.03 3.72
C GLU A 12 -6.91 27.90 5.10
N LYS A 13 -7.68 28.93 5.47
CA LYS A 13 -8.45 29.00 6.71
C LYS A 13 -9.76 28.23 6.53
N ALA A 14 -9.92 27.13 7.27
CA ALA A 14 -11.21 26.48 7.47
C ALA A 14 -12.19 27.42 8.19
N LYS A 15 -13.33 27.66 7.55
CA LYS A 15 -14.39 28.58 7.98
C LYS A 15 -15.27 27.86 9.03
N LYS A 16 -15.20 28.32 10.28
CA LYS A 16 -16.11 27.95 11.39
C LYS A 16 -17.52 28.47 11.10
N THR A 17 -18.50 27.58 11.09
CA THR A 17 -19.93 27.91 11.08
C THR A 17 -20.36 28.41 12.47
N PRO A 18 -21.14 29.50 12.58
CA PRO A 18 -21.62 30.00 13.86
C PRO A 18 -22.77 29.16 14.42
N SER A 19 -22.66 28.88 15.71
CA SER A 19 -23.68 28.27 16.57
C SER A 19 -24.90 29.20 16.66
N ALA A 20 -26.05 28.71 16.20
CA ALA A 20 -27.33 29.39 16.35
C ALA A 20 -27.83 29.22 17.80
N LYS A 21 -27.92 30.35 18.47
CA LYS A 21 -28.46 30.55 19.81
C LYS A 21 -29.99 30.49 19.70
N ALA A 22 -30.60 29.38 20.14
CA ALA A 22 -32.05 29.26 20.21
C ALA A 22 -32.59 29.97 21.47
N GLU A 23 -33.45 30.96 21.23
CA GLU A 23 -34.29 31.61 22.23
C GLU A 23 -35.22 30.61 22.94
N LYS A 24 -35.41 30.82 24.25
CA LYS A 24 -36.46 30.19 25.05
C LYS A 24 -37.81 30.83 24.74
N PRO A 25 -38.86 30.07 24.41
CA PRO A 25 -40.24 30.51 24.62
C PRO A 25 -40.74 30.06 26.00
N LYS A 26 -41.62 30.90 26.55
CA LYS A 26 -42.21 30.83 27.89
C LYS A 26 -43.13 29.61 28.07
N ARG A 27 -43.14 29.13 29.32
CA ARG A 27 -44.12 28.23 29.93
C ARG A 27 -45.57 28.63 29.57
N GLY A 28 -46.28 27.74 28.90
CA GLY A 28 -47.73 27.58 29.00
C GLY A 28 -47.99 26.15 29.50
N GLY A 29 -48.74 26.01 30.59
CA GLY A 29 -49.04 24.72 31.19
C GLY A 29 -50.13 24.00 30.41
N GLU A 30 -49.84 22.79 29.96
CA GLU A 30 -50.85 21.81 29.53
C GLU A 30 -50.52 20.46 30.16
N LYS A 31 -51.60 19.75 30.51
CA LYS A 31 -51.67 18.54 31.33
C LYS A 31 -50.77 17.40 30.81
N PRO A 32 -50.32 16.47 31.68
CA PRO A 32 -49.58 15.29 31.22
C PRO A 32 -50.51 14.38 30.42
N VAL A 33 -50.38 14.42 29.09
CA VAL A 33 -50.91 13.37 28.22
C VAL A 33 -49.92 12.22 28.32
N GLU A 34 -50.38 11.11 28.90
CA GLU A 34 -49.66 9.84 28.88
C GLU A 34 -49.24 9.52 27.45
N LYS A 35 -47.93 9.49 27.21
CA LYS A 35 -47.39 8.93 25.97
C LYS A 35 -47.71 7.44 25.97
N PRO A 36 -48.44 6.90 24.98
CA PRO A 36 -48.58 5.47 24.85
C PRO A 36 -47.19 4.87 24.62
N VAL A 37 -46.83 3.91 25.48
CA VAL A 37 -45.64 3.08 25.30
C VAL A 37 -45.75 2.42 23.93
N PRO A 38 -44.76 2.57 23.02
CA PRO A 38 -44.83 1.91 21.72
C PRO A 38 -44.95 0.41 21.95
N ALA A 39 -46.02 -0.19 21.41
CA ALA A 39 -46.24 -1.61 21.45
C ALA A 39 -44.99 -2.32 20.90
N LYS A 40 -44.55 -3.39 21.57
CA LYS A 40 -43.48 -4.23 21.06
C LYS A 40 -43.90 -4.72 19.66
N PRO A 41 -43.04 -4.62 18.64
CA PRO A 41 -43.38 -5.11 17.31
C PRO A 41 -43.79 -6.58 17.41
N GLY A 42 -44.87 -6.94 16.72
CA GLY A 42 -45.34 -8.32 16.66
C GLY A 42 -44.26 -9.22 16.05
N ASN A 43 -44.28 -10.52 16.37
CA ASN A 43 -43.30 -11.47 15.81
C ASN A 43 -43.26 -11.43 14.27
N ASP A 44 -44.39 -11.17 13.62
CA ASP A 44 -44.49 -11.08 12.15
C ASP A 44 -43.70 -9.89 11.56
N GLU A 45 -43.68 -8.74 12.25
CA GLU A 45 -42.90 -7.57 11.82
C GLU A 45 -41.39 -7.82 11.97
N LEU A 46 -40.99 -8.54 13.04
CA LEU A 46 -39.60 -8.95 13.23
C LEU A 46 -39.14 -9.96 12.17
N GLU A 47 -40.02 -10.88 11.75
CA GLU A 47 -39.71 -11.79 10.65
C GLU A 47 -39.60 -11.08 9.30
N ALA A 48 -40.49 -10.13 9.02
CA ALA A 48 -40.41 -9.29 7.82
C ALA A 48 -39.10 -8.49 7.77
N LEU A 49 -38.68 -7.89 8.90
CA LEU A 49 -37.39 -7.19 9.01
C LEU A 49 -36.19 -8.14 8.83
N ARG A 50 -36.25 -9.36 9.35
CA ARG A 50 -35.19 -10.35 9.13
C ARG A 50 -35.05 -10.71 7.65
N ARG A 51 -36.16 -10.90 6.93
CA ARG A 51 -36.13 -11.17 5.48
C ARG A 51 -35.53 -10.02 4.69
N THR A 52 -35.94 -8.78 4.96
CA THR A 52 -35.38 -7.61 4.26
C THR A 52 -33.89 -7.41 4.55
N VAL A 53 -33.44 -7.67 5.77
CA VAL A 53 -32.01 -7.63 6.12
C VAL A 53 -31.22 -8.72 5.37
N LEU A 54 -31.76 -9.93 5.26
CA LEU A 54 -31.11 -11.01 4.50
C LEU A 54 -31.02 -10.69 3.00
N GLU A 55 -32.08 -10.14 2.41
CA GLU A 55 -32.07 -9.70 1.02
C GLU A 55 -31.08 -8.55 0.78
N ALA A 56 -31.04 -7.56 1.68
CA ALA A 56 -30.10 -6.46 1.61
C ALA A 56 -28.65 -6.95 1.73
N LYS A 57 -28.39 -7.93 2.61
CA LYS A 57 -27.08 -8.55 2.74
C LYS A 57 -26.68 -9.29 1.47
N ALA A 58 -27.57 -10.08 0.88
CA ALA A 58 -27.30 -10.78 -0.38
C ALA A 58 -26.98 -9.79 -1.53
N LYS A 59 -27.72 -8.67 -1.63
CA LYS A 59 -27.43 -7.61 -2.60
C LYS A 59 -26.06 -6.97 -2.39
N LEU A 60 -25.69 -6.73 -1.12
CA LEU A 60 -24.38 -6.16 -0.78
C LEU A 60 -23.24 -7.12 -1.12
N ASP A 61 -23.38 -8.41 -0.78
CA ASP A 61 -22.38 -9.44 -1.07
C ASP A 61 -22.18 -9.58 -2.59
N ASN A 62 -23.26 -9.57 -3.38
CA ASN A 62 -23.20 -9.58 -4.84
C ASN A 62 -22.49 -8.34 -5.41
N ALA A 63 -22.83 -7.14 -4.93
CA ALA A 63 -22.19 -5.90 -5.37
C ALA A 63 -20.69 -5.88 -5.05
N GLN A 64 -20.29 -6.40 -3.89
CA GLN A 64 -18.88 -6.53 -3.53
C GLN A 64 -18.13 -7.51 -4.43
N ALA A 65 -18.75 -8.64 -4.80
CA ALA A 65 -18.16 -9.59 -5.73
C ALA A 65 -17.96 -8.99 -7.13
N GLU A 66 -18.95 -8.25 -7.64
CA GLU A 66 -18.84 -7.54 -8.91
C GLU A 66 -17.75 -6.46 -8.88
N ALA A 67 -17.67 -5.67 -7.80
CA ALA A 67 -16.62 -4.66 -7.64
C ALA A 67 -15.22 -5.29 -7.70
N LYS A 68 -14.98 -6.40 -6.99
CA LYS A 68 -13.71 -7.13 -7.04
C LYS A 68 -13.39 -7.62 -8.45
N LYS A 69 -14.37 -8.14 -9.18
CA LYS A 69 -14.20 -8.58 -10.57
C LYS A 69 -13.81 -7.42 -11.49
N VAL A 70 -14.44 -6.26 -11.33
CA VAL A 70 -14.09 -5.05 -12.09
C VAL A 70 -12.66 -4.60 -11.76
N GLU A 71 -12.27 -4.58 -10.48
CA GLU A 71 -10.90 -4.25 -10.09
C GLU A 71 -9.86 -5.19 -10.71
N GLU A 72 -10.12 -6.50 -10.71
CA GLU A 72 -9.23 -7.49 -11.32
C GLU A 72 -9.11 -7.26 -12.83
N ASN A 73 -10.23 -7.02 -13.53
CA ASN A 73 -10.23 -6.70 -14.95
C ASN A 73 -9.43 -5.43 -15.26
N VAL A 74 -9.60 -4.37 -14.47
CA VAL A 74 -8.82 -3.12 -14.61
C VAL A 74 -7.34 -3.38 -14.39
N ARG A 75 -6.97 -4.16 -13.37
CA ARG A 75 -5.55 -4.53 -13.13
C ARG A 75 -4.96 -5.29 -14.30
N GLN A 76 -5.69 -6.25 -14.87
CA GLN A 76 -5.25 -7.01 -16.04
C GLN A 76 -5.08 -6.11 -17.26
N LEU A 77 -6.03 -5.20 -17.52
CA LEU A 77 -5.95 -4.25 -18.64
C LEU A 77 -4.72 -3.35 -18.51
N VAL A 78 -4.52 -2.75 -17.33
CA VAL A 78 -3.35 -1.92 -17.05
C VAL A 78 -2.04 -2.70 -17.23
N ALA A 79 -2.00 -3.97 -16.83
CA ALA A 79 -0.82 -4.82 -17.03
C ALA A 79 -0.53 -5.05 -18.53
N ARG A 80 -1.56 -5.39 -19.31
CA ARG A 80 -1.43 -5.60 -20.76
C ARG A 80 -0.95 -4.36 -21.50
N GLU A 81 -1.53 -3.20 -21.19
CA GLU A 81 -1.15 -1.92 -21.81
C GLU A 81 0.28 -1.53 -21.45
N LYS A 82 0.69 -1.75 -20.19
CA LYS A 82 2.08 -1.52 -19.77
C LYS A 82 3.05 -2.43 -20.52
N ASP A 83 2.72 -3.70 -20.67
CA ASP A 83 3.57 -4.65 -21.40
C ASP A 83 3.67 -4.27 -22.89
N ALA A 84 2.55 -3.88 -23.52
CA ALA A 84 2.53 -3.41 -24.89
C ALA A 84 3.39 -2.14 -25.07
N TYR A 85 3.24 -1.17 -24.17
CA TYR A 85 4.06 0.04 -24.16
C TYR A 85 5.55 -0.28 -24.01
N LEU A 86 5.91 -1.18 -23.09
CA LEU A 86 7.30 -1.58 -22.87
C LEU A 86 7.91 -2.27 -24.11
N LYS A 87 7.15 -3.13 -24.80
CA LYS A 87 7.61 -3.78 -26.04
C LYS A 87 7.99 -2.77 -27.12
N VAL A 88 7.27 -1.64 -27.21
CA VAL A 88 7.57 -0.56 -28.16
C VAL A 88 8.73 0.31 -27.65
N LEU A 89 8.82 0.53 -26.34
CA LEU A 89 9.84 1.39 -25.73
C LEU A 89 11.25 0.78 -25.77
N ILE A 90 11.37 -0.55 -25.66
CA ILE A 90 12.67 -1.24 -25.62
C ILE A 90 13.51 -0.95 -26.89
N PRO A 91 13.01 -1.20 -28.12
CA PRO A 91 13.75 -0.88 -29.34
C PRO A 91 14.18 0.58 -29.45
N TYR A 92 13.32 1.51 -29.00
CA TYR A 92 13.64 2.94 -29.01
C TYR A 92 14.82 3.26 -28.09
N ARG A 93 14.80 2.73 -26.85
CA ARG A 93 15.92 2.91 -25.90
C ARG A 93 17.21 2.31 -26.43
N ASP A 94 17.13 1.15 -27.07
CA ASP A 94 18.29 0.50 -27.68
C ASP A 94 18.87 1.34 -28.83
N ALA A 95 18.01 1.96 -29.65
CA ALA A 95 18.43 2.86 -30.70
C ALA A 95 19.11 4.11 -30.14
N CYS A 96 18.55 4.76 -29.12
CA CYS A 96 19.19 5.90 -28.44
C CYS A 96 20.56 5.53 -27.87
N LYS A 97 20.66 4.36 -27.22
CA LYS A 97 21.92 3.85 -26.65
C LYS A 97 22.97 3.61 -27.75
N LYS A 98 22.58 3.01 -28.88
CA LYS A 98 23.47 2.79 -30.02
C LYS A 98 23.94 4.10 -30.66
N ALA A 99 23.09 5.12 -30.67
CA ALA A 99 23.42 6.44 -31.18
C ALA A 99 24.21 7.30 -30.18
N GLY A 100 24.41 6.85 -28.93
CA GLY A 100 25.12 7.60 -27.90
C GLY A 100 24.40 8.88 -27.45
N VAL A 101 23.09 8.98 -27.69
CA VAL A 101 22.27 10.14 -27.32
C VAL A 101 21.50 9.87 -26.03
N GLU A 102 21.27 10.93 -25.25
CA GLU A 102 20.44 10.84 -24.06
C GLU A 102 19.00 10.51 -24.45
N CYS A 103 18.49 9.40 -23.91
CA CYS A 103 17.12 8.96 -24.18
C CYS A 103 16.17 9.68 -23.22
N GLU A 104 15.18 10.40 -23.75
CA GLU A 104 14.13 11.07 -22.96
C GLU A 104 13.39 10.08 -22.04
N PHE A 105 13.31 8.80 -22.45
CA PHE A 105 12.71 7.74 -21.68
C PHE A 105 13.70 6.96 -20.80
N GLY A 106 14.96 7.40 -20.70
CA GLY A 106 16.01 6.74 -19.91
C GLY A 106 15.78 6.79 -18.40
N GLY A 107 15.01 7.76 -17.89
CA GLY A 107 14.84 8.02 -16.45
C GLY A 107 13.79 7.16 -15.72
N GLY A 108 13.01 6.34 -16.43
CA GLY A 108 11.90 5.60 -15.82
C GLY A 108 12.24 4.14 -15.51
N ARG A 109 12.53 3.84 -14.22
CA ARG A 109 12.45 2.57 -13.43
C ARG A 109 12.51 1.17 -14.11
N LEU A 110 12.98 1.04 -15.34
CA LEU A 110 13.44 -0.25 -15.89
C LEU A 110 14.82 -0.64 -15.34
N ALA A 111 15.44 0.21 -14.51
CA ALA A 111 16.67 -0.12 -13.77
C ALA A 111 16.48 -1.26 -12.74
N ASN A 112 15.24 -1.69 -12.46
CA ASN A 112 15.01 -3.00 -11.85
C ASN A 112 14.99 -4.06 -12.97
N VAL A 113 16.14 -4.29 -13.58
CA VAL A 113 16.34 -5.28 -14.65
C VAL A 113 16.08 -6.71 -14.15
N SER A 114 15.96 -6.90 -12.84
CA SER A 114 15.78 -8.21 -12.22
C SER A 114 14.46 -8.31 -11.45
N GLU A 115 13.94 -9.54 -11.38
CA GLU A 115 12.69 -9.92 -10.73
C GLU A 115 12.51 -9.26 -9.35
N ARG A 116 11.29 -8.85 -9.02
CA ARG A 116 10.99 -8.19 -7.74
C ARG A 116 11.13 -9.19 -6.59
N VAL A 117 12.25 -9.14 -5.88
CA VAL A 117 12.53 -10.02 -4.75
C VAL A 117 11.92 -9.46 -3.46
N THR A 118 11.24 -10.32 -2.71
CA THR A 118 10.74 -10.01 -1.36
C THR A 118 11.46 -10.90 -0.35
N PHE A 119 12.16 -10.30 0.62
CA PHE A 119 12.89 -11.04 1.66
C PHE A 119 11.99 -11.31 2.87
N LEU A 120 11.91 -12.56 3.30
CA LEU A 120 11.39 -12.95 4.61
C LEU A 120 12.57 -12.93 5.58
N VAL A 121 12.43 -12.22 6.69
CA VAL A 121 13.47 -12.11 7.72
C VAL A 121 12.86 -12.44 9.08
N GLU A 122 13.53 -13.30 9.84
CA GLU A 122 13.08 -13.75 11.15
C GLU A 122 14.26 -13.79 12.11
N LYS A 123 14.08 -13.29 13.33
CA LYS A 123 15.12 -13.30 14.36
C LYS A 123 15.13 -14.65 15.04
N VAL A 124 16.29 -15.30 15.11
CA VAL A 124 16.51 -16.60 15.76
C VAL A 124 17.64 -16.47 16.79
N ASP A 125 17.76 -17.42 17.72
CA ASP A 125 18.71 -17.32 18.85
C ASP A 125 20.17 -17.07 18.41
N LYS A 126 20.56 -17.63 17.26
CA LYS A 126 21.93 -17.57 16.74
C LYS A 126 22.16 -16.48 15.69
N GLY A 127 21.11 -15.77 15.24
CA GLY A 127 21.24 -14.82 14.14
C GLY A 127 19.90 -14.34 13.56
N ILE A 128 19.92 -13.97 12.28
CA ILE A 128 18.72 -13.63 11.52
C ILE A 128 18.58 -14.62 10.37
N LYS A 129 17.47 -15.35 10.36
CA LYS A 129 17.06 -16.21 9.27
C LYS A 129 16.54 -15.35 8.12
N VAL A 130 17.09 -15.54 6.93
CA VAL A 130 16.73 -14.81 5.71
C VAL A 130 16.33 -15.80 4.63
N ALA A 131 15.22 -15.52 3.94
CA ALA A 131 14.78 -16.29 2.79
C ALA A 131 14.18 -15.37 1.72
N ILE A 132 14.24 -15.77 0.46
CA ILE A 132 13.48 -15.13 -0.62
C ILE A 132 12.08 -15.77 -0.66
N LYS A 133 11.04 -14.93 -0.63
CA LYS A 133 9.64 -15.39 -0.68
C LYS A 133 9.41 -16.22 -1.95
N GLY A 134 8.95 -17.45 -1.78
CA GLY A 134 8.71 -18.40 -2.87
C GLY A 134 9.92 -19.24 -3.29
N ARG A 135 11.08 -19.06 -2.63
CA ARG A 135 12.34 -19.79 -2.91
C ARG A 135 12.93 -20.37 -1.62
N PRO A 136 12.37 -21.47 -1.08
CA PRO A 136 12.82 -22.06 0.19
C PRO A 136 14.30 -22.49 0.18
N GLU A 137 14.87 -22.79 -0.99
CA GLU A 137 16.28 -23.12 -1.18
C GLU A 137 17.26 -21.97 -0.84
N THR A 138 16.73 -20.75 -0.68
CA THR A 138 17.52 -19.56 -0.32
C THR A 138 17.53 -19.28 1.18
N GLU A 139 17.01 -20.19 1.99
CA GLU A 139 16.95 -20.04 3.44
C GLU A 139 18.35 -20.16 4.06
N GLU A 140 18.84 -19.07 4.66
CA GLU A 140 20.12 -19.04 5.38
C GLU A 140 19.98 -18.29 6.70
N VAL A 141 20.68 -18.74 7.73
CA VAL A 141 20.81 -18.00 9.00
C VAL A 141 22.10 -17.18 8.97
N ILE A 142 21.97 -15.86 8.92
CA ILE A 142 23.10 -14.94 9.04
C ILE A 142 23.44 -14.77 10.53
N PRO A 143 24.63 -15.20 10.99
CA PRO A 143 25.00 -15.11 12.41
C PRO A 143 25.07 -13.68 12.91
N PHE A 144 24.71 -13.45 14.18
CA PHE A 144 24.83 -12.11 14.79
C PHE A 144 26.26 -11.56 14.78
N ALA A 145 27.28 -12.43 14.85
CA ALA A 145 28.67 -12.03 14.73
C ALA A 145 28.95 -11.30 13.40
N LYS A 146 28.56 -11.90 12.26
CA LYS A 146 28.69 -11.29 10.94
C LYS A 146 27.87 -9.99 10.80
N LEU A 147 26.68 -9.95 11.40
CA LEU A 147 25.82 -8.76 11.37
C LEU A 147 26.40 -7.60 12.19
N LYS A 148 27.09 -7.88 13.29
CA LYS A 148 27.79 -6.87 14.10
C LYS A 148 28.99 -6.28 13.37
N GLU A 149 29.71 -7.07 12.58
CA GLU A 149 30.81 -6.58 11.75
C GLU A 149 30.30 -5.62 10.67
N SER A 150 29.33 -6.04 9.86
CA SER A 150 28.69 -5.18 8.86
C SER A 150 27.40 -5.78 8.32
N VAL A 151 26.26 -5.19 8.72
CA VAL A 151 24.94 -5.56 8.16
C VAL A 151 24.89 -5.34 6.65
N THR A 152 25.53 -4.29 6.15
CA THR A 152 25.58 -4.01 4.71
C THR A 152 26.31 -5.12 3.96
N ARG A 153 27.51 -5.51 4.43
CA ARG A 153 28.29 -6.57 3.78
C ARG A 153 27.53 -7.89 3.78
N ALA A 154 27.03 -8.31 4.95
CA ALA A 154 26.26 -9.54 5.07
C ALA A 154 25.02 -9.57 4.15
N SER A 155 24.33 -8.44 3.99
CA SER A 155 23.18 -8.37 3.07
C SER A 155 23.57 -8.49 1.60
N TYR A 156 24.70 -7.90 1.19
CA TYR A 156 25.18 -8.00 -0.19
C TYR A 156 25.74 -9.39 -0.50
N ASP A 157 26.50 -9.98 0.43
CA ASP A 157 27.02 -11.34 0.30
C ASP A 157 25.90 -12.38 0.17
N TYR A 158 24.77 -12.17 0.84
CA TYR A 158 23.58 -13.00 0.68
C TYR A 158 22.92 -12.79 -0.71
N THR A 159 22.70 -11.54 -1.12
CA THR A 159 22.06 -11.29 -2.42
C THR A 159 22.92 -11.71 -3.61
N ASP A 160 24.24 -11.59 -3.49
CA ASP A 160 25.19 -12.02 -4.51
C ASP A 160 25.11 -13.54 -4.74
N ARG A 161 25.07 -14.32 -3.65
CA ARG A 161 24.95 -15.79 -3.70
C ARG A 161 23.62 -16.30 -4.27
N HIS A 162 22.50 -15.63 -3.99
CA HIS A 162 21.17 -16.16 -4.32
C HIS A 162 20.46 -15.49 -5.50
N ILE A 163 20.89 -14.29 -5.88
CA ILE A 163 20.24 -13.49 -6.93
C ILE A 163 21.25 -13.16 -8.04
N GLY A 164 22.53 -12.97 -7.69
CA GLY A 164 23.59 -12.58 -8.60
C GLY A 164 24.22 -11.23 -8.26
N PRO A 165 25.23 -10.81 -9.05
CA PRO A 165 26.03 -9.62 -8.77
C PRO A 165 25.19 -8.34 -8.75
N LYS A 166 25.68 -7.33 -8.02
CA LYS A 166 24.97 -6.05 -7.81
C LYS A 166 24.68 -5.34 -9.15
N GLU A 167 25.56 -5.50 -10.12
CA GLU A 167 25.47 -4.93 -11.46
C GLU A 167 24.24 -5.45 -12.21
N GLU A 168 23.85 -6.70 -11.99
CA GLU A 168 22.68 -7.34 -12.60
C GLU A 168 21.42 -7.19 -11.74
N THR A 169 21.59 -7.26 -10.42
CA THR A 169 20.47 -7.35 -9.47
C THR A 169 20.04 -6.00 -8.91
N GLY A 170 20.84 -4.96 -9.09
CA GLY A 170 20.60 -3.62 -8.59
C GLY A 170 20.76 -3.52 -7.07
N ASN A 171 20.05 -2.56 -6.46
CA ASN A 171 20.18 -2.27 -5.02
C ASN A 171 19.34 -3.19 -4.10
N LYS A 172 19.28 -4.50 -4.41
CA LYS A 172 18.52 -5.47 -3.59
C LYS A 172 19.17 -5.70 -2.22
N GLY A 173 20.51 -5.71 -2.17
CA GLY A 173 21.27 -5.80 -0.92
C GLY A 173 20.92 -4.66 0.04
N GLY A 174 20.76 -3.42 -0.47
CA GLY A 174 20.31 -2.29 0.36
C GLY A 174 18.92 -2.49 0.96
N GLY A 175 17.99 -3.08 0.20
CA GLY A 175 16.66 -3.43 0.70
C GLY A 175 16.68 -4.46 1.83
N LEU A 176 17.52 -5.50 1.70
CA LEU A 176 17.72 -6.48 2.76
C LEU A 176 18.43 -5.87 3.98
N SER A 177 19.47 -5.06 3.78
CA SER A 177 20.21 -4.38 4.85
C SER A 177 19.28 -3.58 5.77
N ASN A 178 18.35 -2.82 5.19
CA ASN A 178 17.39 -2.03 5.95
C ASN A 178 16.47 -2.90 6.81
N ARG A 179 16.06 -4.07 6.32
CA ARG A 179 15.24 -5.03 7.10
C ARG A 179 16.02 -5.67 8.24
N LEU A 180 17.27 -6.08 7.99
CA LEU A 180 18.14 -6.63 9.01
C LEU A 180 18.40 -5.61 10.14
N ARG A 181 18.68 -4.36 9.78
CA ARG A 181 18.84 -3.27 10.77
C ARG A 181 17.57 -3.04 11.59
N ALA A 182 16.38 -3.20 11.00
CA ALA A 182 15.12 -3.04 11.72
C ALA A 182 14.92 -4.13 12.80
N LEU A 183 15.40 -5.35 12.58
CA LEU A 183 15.33 -6.47 13.54
C LEU A 183 16.41 -6.44 14.64
N LEU A 184 17.48 -5.68 14.40
CA LEU A 184 18.59 -5.50 15.35
C LEU A 184 18.39 -4.32 16.31
N LYS A 185 17.37 -3.49 16.08
CA LYS A 185 16.90 -2.50 17.05
C LYS A 185 16.15 -3.18 18.19
#